data_AF-A0A7J3QG11-F1
#
_entry.id   AF-A0A7J3QG11-F1
#
_cell.length_a   1.000
_cell.length_b   1.000
_cell.length_c   1.000
_cell.angle_alpha   90.00
_cell.angle_beta   90.00
_cell.angle_gamma   90.00
#
_symmetry.space_group_name_H-M   'P 1'
#
loop_
_entity.id
_entity.type
_entity.pdbx_description
1 polymer ?
#
loop_
_entity_poly.entity_id
_entity_poly.type
_entity_poly.pdbx_seq_one_letter_code
_entity_poly.pdbx_strand_id
1 'polypeptide(L)'
;ASSIDWRRYGVDPENMPVVLFVNISSVYVPYTSAGKQSIADEPEIVAEVRSAIMEAARELKAFLNRKIRMKERREKTLIFERYLPVIARKAAKLAGKSPPDISRILKKILGEKNAEAGGGEEEKGG
;
A
#
# COMPACT_ATOMS: atom_id res chain seq x y z
N ALA A 1 -14.85 5.88 -16.32
CA ALA A 1 -14.35 4.89 -15.32
C ALA A 1 -14.19 3.48 -15.89
N SER A 2 -15.11 2.98 -16.73
CA SER A 2 -15.11 1.60 -17.26
C SER A 2 -13.95 1.23 -18.21
N SER A 3 -13.01 2.14 -18.47
CA SER A 3 -11.88 1.92 -19.38
C SER A 3 -10.52 1.84 -18.68
N ILE A 4 -10.47 1.96 -17.34
CA ILE A 4 -9.22 1.91 -16.58
C ILE A 4 -9.12 0.53 -15.94
N ASP A 5 -8.04 -0.17 -16.25
CA ASP A 5 -7.71 -1.46 -15.65
C ASP A 5 -7.06 -1.26 -14.27
N TRP A 6 -7.89 -1.15 -13.23
CA TRP A 6 -7.50 -0.92 -11.84
C TRP A 6 -6.55 -1.97 -11.28
N ARG A 7 -6.63 -3.21 -11.78
CA ARG A 7 -5.76 -4.31 -11.35
C ARG A 7 -4.30 -4.02 -11.66
N ARG A 8 -4.00 -3.29 -12.74
CA ARG A 8 -2.62 -2.84 -13.06
C ARG A 8 -2.04 -1.90 -12.02
N TYR A 9 -2.89 -1.22 -11.26
CA TYR A 9 -2.53 -0.30 -10.20
C TYR A 9 -2.58 -0.92 -8.79
N GLY A 10 -2.80 -2.24 -8.70
CA GLY A 10 -2.86 -2.94 -7.43
C GLY A 10 -4.16 -2.72 -6.66
N VAL A 11 -5.20 -2.23 -7.34
CA VAL A 11 -6.55 -2.09 -6.80
C VAL A 11 -7.42 -3.22 -7.35
N ASP A 12 -8.04 -3.97 -6.46
CA ASP A 12 -9.06 -4.97 -6.83
C ASP A 12 -10.46 -4.37 -6.61
N PRO A 13 -11.20 -3.99 -7.67
CA PRO A 13 -12.47 -3.27 -7.52
C PRO A 13 -13.55 -4.02 -6.74
N GLU A 14 -13.47 -5.34 -6.68
CA GLU A 14 -14.44 -6.17 -5.95
C GLU A 14 -14.20 -6.14 -4.43
N ASN A 15 -12.95 -6.00 -4.01
CA ASN A 15 -12.52 -6.14 -2.62
C ASN A 15 -11.97 -4.85 -2.00
N MET A 16 -11.71 -3.82 -2.81
CA MET A 16 -11.15 -2.54 -2.39
C MET A 16 -12.07 -1.39 -2.81
N PRO A 17 -12.81 -0.78 -1.87
CA PRO A 17 -13.58 0.41 -2.17
C PRO A 17 -12.63 1.57 -2.49
N VAL A 18 -12.85 2.21 -3.63
CA VAL A 18 -12.10 3.40 -4.07
C VAL A 18 -13.08 4.49 -4.44
N VAL A 19 -12.80 5.70 -3.96
CA VAL A 19 -13.57 6.91 -4.29
C VAL A 19 -12.68 7.81 -5.13
N LEU A 20 -13.25 8.34 -6.21
CA LEU A 20 -12.58 9.29 -7.09
C LEU A 20 -13.34 10.61 -7.06
N PHE A 21 -12.59 11.69 -6.90
CA PHE A 21 -13.09 13.04 -7.06
C PHE A 21 -12.36 13.69 -8.23
N VAL A 22 -13.12 14.17 -9.20
CA VAL A 22 -12.58 14.83 -10.41
C VAL A 22 -13.18 16.21 -10.47
N ASN A 23 -12.32 17.23 -10.46
CA ASN A 23 -12.71 18.62 -10.63
C ASN A 23 -12.33 19.09 -12.04
N ILE A 24 -13.27 19.69 -12.76
CA ILE A 24 -13.05 20.26 -14.09
C ILE A 24 -13.37 21.75 -14.02
N SER A 25 -12.42 22.59 -14.42
CA SER A 25 -12.56 24.04 -14.42
C SER A 25 -12.17 24.60 -15.78
N SER A 26 -13.08 25.35 -16.40
CA SER A 26 -12.86 26.01 -17.69
C SER A 26 -13.75 27.25 -17.81
N VAL A 27 -13.34 28.21 -18.64
CA VAL A 27 -14.17 29.38 -19.01
C VAL A 27 -15.47 28.92 -19.69
N TYR A 28 -15.40 27.80 -20.42
CA TYR A 28 -16.54 27.14 -21.02
C TYR A 28 -16.46 25.63 -20.75
N VAL A 29 -17.46 25.10 -20.05
CA VAL A 29 -17.60 23.67 -19.77
C VAL A 29 -18.70 23.11 -20.67
N PRO A 30 -18.43 22.11 -21.51
CA PRO A 30 -19.44 21.53 -22.40
C PRO A 30 -20.35 20.59 -21.59
N TYR A 31 -21.62 20.97 -21.44
CA TYR A 31 -22.62 20.17 -20.72
C TYR A 31 -23.53 19.42 -21.70
N THR A 32 -23.94 18.20 -21.34
CA THR A 32 -24.86 17.38 -22.16
C THR A 32 -26.29 17.94 -22.19
N SER A 33 -26.68 18.70 -21.15
CA SER A 33 -27.99 19.32 -21.03
C SER A 33 -27.90 20.71 -20.40
N ALA A 34 -28.93 21.54 -20.62
CA ALA A 34 -29.04 22.87 -20.02
C ALA A 34 -29.05 22.85 -18.48
N GLY A 35 -29.43 21.72 -17.87
CA GLY A 35 -29.43 21.53 -16.42
C GLY A 35 -28.03 21.40 -15.80
N LYS A 36 -26.96 21.29 -16.61
CA LYS A 36 -25.55 21.20 -16.16
C LYS A 36 -25.26 20.04 -15.21
N GLN A 37 -26.02 18.95 -15.31
CA GLN A 37 -25.86 17.77 -14.45
C GLN A 37 -24.85 16.75 -14.99
N SER A 38 -24.46 16.89 -16.26
CA SER A 38 -23.56 15.95 -16.94
C SER A 38 -22.69 16.70 -17.94
N ILE A 39 -21.45 16.24 -18.09
CA ILE A 39 -20.45 16.79 -19.02
C ILE A 39 -20.59 16.04 -20.34
N ALA A 40 -20.46 16.76 -21.46
CA ALA A 40 -20.47 16.14 -22.78
C ALA A 40 -19.24 15.25 -22.98
N ASP A 41 -19.40 14.17 -23.76
CA ASP A 41 -18.34 13.22 -24.06
C ASP A 41 -17.37 13.75 -25.13
N GLU A 42 -16.64 14.82 -24.78
CA GLU A 42 -15.62 15.39 -25.65
C GLU A 42 -14.34 14.54 -25.59
N PRO A 43 -13.81 14.02 -26.71
CA PRO A 43 -12.67 13.10 -26.70
C PRO A 43 -11.44 13.64 -25.98
N GLU A 44 -11.16 14.93 -26.13
CA GLU A 44 -10.01 15.60 -25.50
C GLU A 44 -10.15 15.65 -23.97
N ILE A 45 -11.33 16.01 -23.46
CA ILE A 45 -11.60 16.05 -22.01
C ILE A 45 -11.53 14.65 -21.42
N VAL A 46 -12.11 13.65 -22.09
CA VAL A 46 -12.07 12.25 -21.63
C VAL A 46 -10.64 11.72 -21.60
N ALA A 47 -9.84 12.05 -22.60
CA ALA A 47 -8.42 11.66 -22.65
C ALA A 47 -7.63 12.31 -21.50
N GLU A 48 -7.83 13.59 -21.25
CA GLU A 48 -7.12 14.31 -20.18
C GLU A 48 -7.53 13.80 -18.79
N VAL A 49 -8.83 13.67 -18.53
CA VAL A 49 -9.34 13.11 -17.26
C VAL A 49 -8.81 11.69 -17.05
N ARG A 50 -8.73 10.86 -18.11
CA ARG A 50 -8.14 9.53 -18.02
C ARG A 50 -6.66 9.62 -17.63
N SER A 51 -5.88 10.50 -18.27
CA SER A 51 -4.46 10.69 -17.96
C SER A 51 -4.25 11.12 -16.51
N ALA A 52 -5.02 12.08 -16.03
CA ALA A 52 -4.97 12.54 -14.64
C ALA A 52 -5.30 11.42 -13.63
N ILE A 53 -6.33 10.62 -13.90
CA ILE A 53 -6.66 9.46 -13.04
C ILE A 53 -5.53 8.44 -13.06
N MET A 54 -4.94 8.16 -14.23
CA MET A 54 -3.82 7.21 -14.36
C MET A 54 -2.58 7.67 -13.59
N GLU A 55 -2.32 8.97 -13.53
CA GLU A 55 -1.23 9.55 -12.73
C GLU A 55 -1.45 9.32 -11.23
N ALA A 56 -2.62 9.71 -10.71
CA ALA A 56 -2.99 9.46 -9.31
C ALA A 56 -2.97 7.95 -8.97
N ALA A 57 -3.38 7.09 -9.90
CA ALA A 57 -3.35 5.64 -9.72
C ALA A 57 -1.92 5.08 -9.62
N ARG A 58 -0.92 5.69 -10.28
CA ARG A 58 0.50 5.28 -10.12
C ARG A 58 1.01 5.59 -8.72
N GLU A 59 0.65 6.74 -8.15
CA GLU A 59 1.01 7.10 -6.78
C GLU A 59 0.35 6.17 -5.77
N LEU A 60 -0.94 5.87 -5.97
CA LEU A 60 -1.68 4.91 -5.16
C LEU A 60 -1.02 3.53 -5.20
N LYS A 61 -0.62 3.04 -6.38
CA LYS A 61 0.10 1.77 -6.51
C LYS A 61 1.38 1.75 -5.68
N ALA A 62 2.18 2.83 -5.74
CA ALA A 62 3.41 2.92 -4.95
C ALA A 62 3.12 2.88 -3.44
N PHE A 63 2.08 3.58 -2.99
CA PHE A 63 1.62 3.55 -1.61
C PHE A 63 1.17 2.16 -1.16
N LEU A 64 0.31 1.49 -1.93
CA LEU A 64 -0.17 0.14 -1.63
C LEU A 64 0.99 -0.86 -1.54
N ASN A 65 1.94 -0.78 -2.48
CA ASN A 65 3.13 -1.63 -2.46
C ASN A 65 3.98 -1.42 -1.21
N ARG A 66 4.16 -0.18 -0.75
CA ARG A 66 4.85 0.10 0.53
C ARG A 66 4.11 -0.55 1.70
N LYS A 67 2.79 -0.40 1.76
CA LYS A 67 1.96 -0.97 2.83
C LYS A 67 2.00 -2.50 2.87
N ILE A 68 1.95 -3.15 1.70
CA ILE A 68 2.07 -4.61 1.56
C ILE A 68 3.45 -5.08 2.03
N ARG A 69 4.54 -4.43 1.57
CA ARG A 69 5.90 -4.76 1.98
C ARG A 69 6.11 -4.63 3.49
N MET A 70 5.58 -3.57 4.10
CA MET A 70 5.64 -3.41 5.55
C MET A 70 4.88 -4.52 6.29
N LYS A 71 3.71 -4.92 5.78
CA LYS A 71 2.93 -6.03 6.36
C LYS A 71 3.70 -7.35 6.27
N GLU A 72 4.23 -7.70 5.09
CA GLU A 72 5.02 -8.92 4.90
C GLU A 72 6.28 -8.93 5.78
N ARG A 73 6.96 -7.77 5.91
CA ARG A 73 8.14 -7.65 6.78
C ARG A 73 7.74 -7.89 8.24
N ARG A 74 6.64 -7.31 8.69
CA ARG A 74 6.11 -7.50 10.04
C ARG A 74 5.77 -8.96 10.31
N GLU A 75 5.08 -9.63 9.38
CA GLU A 75 4.73 -11.04 9.49
C GLU A 75 5.98 -11.94 9.58
N LYS A 76 6.96 -11.71 8.69
CA LYS A 76 8.24 -12.44 8.72
C LYS A 76 8.95 -12.23 10.06
N THR A 77 9.04 -11.00 10.55
CA THR A 77 9.69 -10.71 11.84
C THR A 77 9.00 -11.42 13.01
N LEU A 78 7.66 -11.45 13.04
CA LEU A 78 6.89 -12.17 14.06
C LEU A 78 7.17 -13.69 14.04
N ILE A 79 7.29 -14.27 12.84
CA ILE A 79 7.65 -15.68 12.67
C ILE A 79 9.06 -15.93 13.23
N PHE A 80 10.04 -15.12 12.86
CA PHE A 80 11.41 -15.28 13.35
C PHE A 80 11.52 -15.15 14.87
N GLU A 81 10.83 -14.17 15.46
CA GLU A 81 10.78 -13.97 16.92
C GLU A 81 10.27 -15.22 17.65
N ARG A 82 9.24 -15.87 17.10
CA ARG A 82 8.64 -17.08 17.69
C ARG A 82 9.53 -18.32 17.53
N TYR A 83 10.06 -18.56 16.34
CA TYR A 83 10.68 -19.85 16.00
C TYR A 83 12.19 -19.89 16.17
N LEU A 84 12.90 -18.77 15.97
CA LEU A 84 14.36 -18.73 16.03
C LEU A 84 14.93 -19.22 17.38
N PRO A 85 14.36 -18.85 18.56
CA PRO A 85 14.82 -19.38 19.84
C PRO A 85 14.63 -20.89 19.99
N VAL A 86 13.53 -21.43 19.45
CA VAL A 86 13.23 -22.87 19.53
C VAL A 86 14.22 -23.65 18.66
N ILE A 87 14.50 -23.16 17.45
CA ILE A 87 15.45 -23.78 16.51
C ILE A 87 16.85 -23.77 17.12
N ALA A 88 17.31 -22.62 17.66
CA ALA A 88 18.64 -22.51 18.27
C ALA A 88 18.84 -23.50 19.42
N ARG A 89 17.85 -23.64 20.30
CA ARG A 89 17.91 -24.63 21.40
C ARG A 89 17.94 -26.06 20.91
N LYS A 90 17.08 -26.43 19.95
CA LYS A 90 17.01 -27.80 19.42
C LYS A 90 18.28 -28.18 18.63
N ALA A 91 18.78 -27.27 17.80
CA ALA A 91 20.00 -27.48 17.03
C ALA A 91 21.22 -27.65 17.95
N ALA A 92 21.33 -26.82 18.99
CA ALA A 92 22.40 -26.93 19.98
C ALA A 92 22.35 -28.26 20.75
N LYS A 93 21.15 -28.69 21.15
CA LYS A 93 20.92 -30.01 21.78
C LYS A 93 21.37 -31.17 20.89
N LEU A 94 21.03 -31.13 19.59
CA LEU A 94 21.44 -32.16 18.62
C LEU A 94 22.95 -32.17 18.39
N ALA A 95 23.58 -31.01 18.36
CA ALA A 95 25.02 -30.86 18.17
C ALA A 95 25.84 -31.13 19.45
N GLY A 96 25.19 -31.36 20.60
CA GLY A 96 25.85 -31.50 21.91
C GLY A 96 26.56 -30.22 22.38
N LYS A 97 26.16 -29.05 21.87
CA LYS A 97 26.78 -27.74 22.16
C LYS A 97 25.83 -26.85 22.95
N SER A 98 26.35 -25.78 23.55
CA SER A 98 25.53 -24.73 24.16
C SER A 98 24.75 -23.94 23.09
N PRO A 99 23.54 -23.42 23.40
CA PRO A 99 22.78 -22.59 22.48
C PRO A 99 23.58 -21.35 22.05
N PRO A 100 23.64 -21.03 20.74
CA PRO A 100 24.29 -19.81 20.28
C PRO A 100 23.50 -18.58 20.72
N ASP A 101 24.20 -17.46 20.95
CA ASP A 101 23.54 -16.18 21.23
C ASP A 101 22.82 -15.65 19.98
N ILE A 102 21.49 -15.71 20.02
CA ILE A 102 20.60 -15.22 18.96
C ILE A 102 20.21 -13.75 19.13
N SER A 103 20.57 -13.11 20.25
CA SER A 103 20.13 -11.75 20.59
C SER A 103 20.55 -10.74 19.55
N ARG A 104 21.76 -10.89 18.98
CA ARG A 104 22.27 -10.03 17.91
C ARG A 104 21.49 -10.17 16.61
N ILE A 105 21.06 -11.39 16.27
CA ILE A 105 20.28 -11.68 15.06
C ILE A 105 18.86 -11.17 15.22
N LEU A 106 18.23 -11.42 16.37
CA LEU A 106 16.91 -10.89 16.70
C LEU A 106 16.90 -9.36 16.67
N LYS A 107 17.89 -8.70 17.29
CA LYS A 107 18.02 -7.23 17.23
C LYS A 107 18.20 -6.72 15.81
N LYS A 108 18.90 -7.42 14.91
CA LYS A 108 19.02 -7.02 13.50
C LYS A 108 17.68 -7.13 12.76
N ILE A 109 16.93 -8.21 13.00
CA ILE A 109 15.62 -8.43 12.37
C ILE A 109 14.56 -7.46 12.93
N LEU A 110 14.61 -7.17 14.24
CA LEU A 110 13.70 -6.23 14.90
C LEU A 110 14.11 -4.77 14.70
N GLY A 111 15.40 -4.44 14.59
CA GLY A 111 15.90 -3.06 14.45
C GLY A 111 15.47 -2.38 13.15
N GLU A 112 15.15 -3.17 12.11
CA GLU A 112 14.49 -2.67 10.91
C GLU A 112 13.06 -2.14 11.18
N LYS A 113 12.43 -2.43 12.34
CA LYS A 113 11.11 -1.85 12.71
C LYS A 113 11.13 -0.33 12.82
N ASN A 114 12.25 0.29 13.19
CA ASN A 114 12.25 1.69 13.64
C ASN A 114 12.56 2.69 12.51
N ALA A 115 13.09 2.25 11.37
CA ALA A 115 13.41 3.14 10.26
C ALA A 115 12.19 3.45 9.36
N GLU A 116 11.15 2.61 9.38
CA GLU A 116 9.99 2.72 8.48
C GLU A 116 8.68 3.14 9.17
N ALA A 117 8.66 3.21 10.52
CA ALA A 117 7.46 3.53 11.30
C ALA A 117 7.20 5.04 11.49
N GLY A 118 7.99 5.93 10.87
CA GLY A 118 7.84 7.39 10.98
C GLY A 118 6.83 8.00 10.00
N GLY A 119 5.62 7.45 9.91
CA GLY A 119 4.61 7.90 8.92
C GLY A 119 3.17 7.55 9.27
N GLY A 120 2.83 7.55 10.55
CA GLY A 120 1.46 7.39 11.01
C GLY A 120 1.36 7.96 12.41
N GLU A 121 1.04 9.26 12.50
CA GLU A 121 0.58 9.86 13.74
C GLU A 121 -0.60 9.03 14.26
N GLU A 122 -0.47 8.58 15.51
CA GLU A 122 -1.59 8.13 16.31
C GLU A 122 -2.53 9.33 16.50
N GLU A 123 -3.65 9.37 15.79
CA GLU A 123 -4.85 10.05 16.30
C GLU A 123 -5.30 9.28 17.56
N LYS A 124 -4.75 9.67 18.70
CA LYS A 124 -5.41 9.47 20.00
C LYS A 124 -6.58 10.44 20.08
N GLY A 125 -7.70 9.89 20.53
CA GLY A 125 -9.02 10.50 20.46
C GLY A 125 -9.22 11.78 21.26
N GLY A 126 -10.36 12.39 20.94
CA GLY A 126 -11.23 13.15 21.84
C GLY A 126 -12.60 12.49 21.83
#